data_AF-A0A7X5D1Q4-F1
#
_entry.id   AF-A0A7X5D1Q4-F1
#
_cell.length_a   1.000
_cell.length_b   1.000
_cell.length_c   1.000
_cell.angle_alpha   90.00
_cell.angle_beta   90.00
_cell.angle_gamma   90.00
#
_symmetry.space_group_name_H-M   'P 1'
#
loop_
_entity.id
_entity.type
_entity.pdbx_description
1 polymer ?
#
loop_
_entity_poly.entity_id
_entity_poly.type
_entity_poly.pdbx_seq_one_letter_code
_entity_poly.pdbx_strand_id
1 'polypeptide(L)'
;MTWILEGAALFCVVYYVILTVYAGFSVSFSLIWPALATVFVLLAAGLHFLRRHEGRAPSWIFISTATVCMAGFVIFAVTEVLIAFHAFTATRQAADYVIVLGARVKDREISRSLKRRLDRAVEYAEANPNTVLVLSGGQGKDEPVSEARAMYEYLEYNGVAPERLLLEDQSSNTAQNITFSRKVIERQEFYKAQSAQARLQEYYQERSQEDPVRIAVLTSDYHLFRAKSIARKQGLSGVTGIAASGDPVLAIHMWVRECFAVLKDKFMGRM
;
A
#
# COMPACT_ATOMS: atom_id res chain seq x y z
N MET A 1 14.64 -28.56 15.84
CA MET A 1 13.29 -28.09 15.41
C MET A 1 12.68 -27.11 16.41
N THR A 2 12.63 -27.40 17.72
CA THR A 2 12.13 -26.44 18.74
C THR A 2 12.97 -25.16 18.83
N TRP A 3 14.29 -25.27 18.67
CA TRP A 3 15.20 -24.10 18.61
C TRP A 3 14.87 -23.11 17.49
N ILE A 4 14.25 -23.56 16.38
CA ILE A 4 13.80 -22.68 15.28
C ILE A 4 12.62 -21.82 15.76
N LEU A 5 11.67 -22.42 16.48
CA LEU A 5 10.51 -21.71 17.05
C LEU A 5 10.94 -20.74 18.14
N GLU A 6 11.87 -21.16 19.01
CA GLU A 6 12.45 -20.32 20.06
C GLU A 6 13.20 -19.12 19.45
N GLY A 7 13.99 -19.35 18.39
CA GLY A 7 14.65 -18.28 17.63
C GLY A 7 13.66 -17.34 16.95
N ALA A 8 12.58 -17.86 16.35
CA ALA A 8 11.53 -17.04 15.73
C ALA A 8 10.78 -16.20 16.77
N ALA A 9 10.51 -16.74 17.97
CA ALA A 9 9.92 -16.01 19.07
C ALA A 9 10.83 -14.85 19.54
N LEU A 10 12.12 -15.13 19.73
CA LEU A 10 13.11 -14.12 20.10
C LEU A 10 13.18 -13.01 19.04
N PHE A 11 13.23 -13.37 17.76
CA PHE A 11 13.21 -12.39 16.67
C PHE A 11 11.98 -11.47 16.75
N CYS A 12 10.79 -12.03 16.98
CA CYS A 12 9.56 -11.24 17.08
C CYS A 12 9.61 -10.24 18.24
N VAL A 13 10.12 -10.65 19.40
CA VAL A 13 10.26 -9.75 20.57
C VAL A 13 11.30 -8.67 20.31
N VAL A 14 12.50 -9.04 19.84
CA VAL A 14 13.57 -8.08 19.53
C VAL A 14 13.11 -7.07 18.48
N TYR A 15 12.47 -7.53 17.41
CA TYR A 15 11.97 -6.65 16.36
C TYR A 15 10.84 -5.73 16.85
N TYR A 16 9.95 -6.20 17.73
CA TYR A 16 8.95 -5.34 18.37
C TYR A 16 9.59 -4.22 19.21
N VAL A 17 10.65 -4.54 19.96
CA VAL A 17 11.42 -3.52 20.71
C VAL A 17 12.05 -2.52 19.76
N ILE A 18 12.67 -2.96 18.66
CA ILE A 18 13.22 -2.06 17.63
C ILE A 18 12.15 -1.12 17.07
N LEU A 19 10.97 -1.65 16.71
CA LEU A 19 9.87 -0.84 16.16
C LEU A 19 9.38 0.21 17.15
N THR A 20 9.20 -0.17 18.41
CA THR A 20 8.69 0.73 19.47
C THR A 20 9.70 1.81 19.82
N VAL A 21 11.01 1.49 19.84
CA VAL A 21 12.08 2.48 20.02
C VAL A 21 12.18 3.43 18.81
N TYR A 22 12.07 2.91 17.59
CA TYR A 22 12.26 3.70 16.37
C TYR A 22 11.08 4.60 16.01
N ALA A 23 9.84 4.09 16.14
CA ALA A 23 8.64 4.77 15.66
C ALA A 23 7.55 4.94 16.74
N GLY A 24 7.83 4.56 17.98
CA GLY A 24 6.90 4.66 19.10
C GLY A 24 5.84 3.56 19.13
N PHE A 25 5.00 3.58 20.17
CA PHE A 25 3.90 2.63 20.35
C PHE A 25 2.71 2.83 19.39
N SER A 26 2.69 3.95 18.64
CA SER A 26 1.61 4.30 17.70
C SER A 26 1.69 3.60 16.33
N VAL A 27 2.67 2.72 16.13
CA VAL A 27 2.80 1.94 14.89
C VAL A 27 1.64 0.95 14.79
N SER A 28 0.74 1.21 13.85
CA SER A 28 -0.46 0.39 13.64
C SER A 28 -0.11 -1.05 13.30
N PHE A 29 -0.80 -2.00 13.92
CA PHE A 29 -0.60 -3.44 13.74
C PHE A 29 0.71 -4.00 14.34
N SER A 30 1.47 -3.21 15.11
CA SER A 30 2.73 -3.67 15.73
C SER A 30 2.56 -4.80 16.76
N LEU A 31 1.38 -4.94 17.36
CA LEU A 31 1.06 -6.04 18.31
C LEU A 31 1.06 -7.44 17.67
N ILE A 32 1.14 -7.54 16.34
CA ILE A 32 1.31 -8.84 15.66
C ILE A 32 2.60 -9.54 16.14
N TRP A 33 3.64 -8.80 16.44
CA TRP A 33 4.95 -9.34 16.84
C TRP A 33 4.92 -10.06 18.20
N PRO A 34 4.44 -9.45 19.31
CA PRO A 34 4.29 -10.18 20.57
C PRO A 34 3.24 -11.31 20.48
N ALA A 35 2.20 -11.16 19.67
CA ALA A 35 1.24 -12.24 19.43
C ALA A 35 1.90 -13.46 18.76
N LEU A 36 2.68 -13.24 17.70
CA LEU A 36 3.45 -14.30 17.03
C LEU A 36 4.49 -14.92 17.95
N ALA A 37 5.18 -14.12 18.77
CA ALA A 37 6.12 -14.63 19.77
C ALA A 37 5.42 -15.59 20.74
N THR A 38 4.23 -15.22 21.23
CA THR A 38 3.42 -16.07 22.11
C THR A 38 3.04 -17.38 21.42
N VAL A 39 2.59 -17.32 20.17
CA VAL A 39 2.27 -18.51 19.37
C VAL A 39 3.49 -19.43 19.22
N PHE A 40 4.67 -18.89 18.88
CA PHE A 40 5.88 -19.69 18.74
C PHE A 40 6.34 -20.33 20.05
N VAL A 41 6.24 -19.62 21.18
CA VAL A 41 6.53 -20.18 22.51
C VAL A 41 5.56 -21.31 22.86
N LEU A 42 4.26 -21.12 22.62
CA LEU A 42 3.25 -22.15 22.88
C LEU A 42 3.47 -23.39 21.99
N LEU A 43 3.82 -23.20 20.71
CA LEU A 43 4.17 -24.30 19.81
C LEU A 43 5.44 -25.03 20.26
N ALA A 44 6.47 -24.30 20.68
CA ALA A 44 7.71 -24.91 21.19
C ALA A 44 7.44 -25.69 22.48
N ALA A 45 6.71 -25.10 23.44
CA ALA A 45 6.32 -25.75 24.69
C ALA A 45 5.46 -26.98 24.44
N GLY A 46 4.49 -26.90 23.52
CA GLY A 46 3.68 -28.04 23.08
C GLY A 46 4.54 -29.17 22.52
N LEU A 47 5.47 -28.87 21.60
CA LEU A 47 6.38 -29.87 21.04
C LEU A 47 7.31 -30.48 22.11
N HIS A 48 7.79 -29.70 23.08
CA HIS A 48 8.59 -30.20 24.21
C HIS A 48 7.77 -31.13 25.11
N PHE A 49 6.53 -30.75 25.43
CA PHE A 49 5.62 -31.55 26.24
C PHE A 49 5.31 -32.89 25.56
N LEU A 50 5.00 -32.85 24.26
CA LEU A 50 4.69 -34.03 23.45
C LEU A 50 5.88 -35.00 23.35
N ARG A 51 7.10 -34.48 23.20
CA ARG A 51 8.33 -35.31 23.19
C ARG A 51 8.66 -35.92 24.55
N ARG A 52 8.31 -35.25 25.65
CA ARG A 52 8.50 -35.82 27.00
C ARG A 52 7.46 -36.88 27.37
N HIS A 53 6.32 -36.88 26.68
CA HIS A 53 5.22 -37.83 26.90
C HIS A 53 4.99 -38.70 25.66
N GLU A 54 6.06 -39.29 25.12
CA GLU A 54 5.97 -40.24 24.01
C GLU A 54 4.91 -41.32 24.31
N GLY A 55 3.97 -41.51 23.37
CA GLY A 55 2.90 -42.50 23.47
C GLY A 55 1.57 -42.03 24.08
N ARG A 56 1.47 -40.83 24.67
CA ARG A 56 0.21 -40.29 25.22
C ARG A 56 -0.53 -39.32 24.30
N ALA A 57 0.16 -38.78 23.31
CA ALA A 57 -0.43 -37.80 22.40
C ALA A 57 -0.86 -38.45 21.08
N PRO A 58 -2.12 -38.25 20.65
CA PRO A 58 -2.58 -38.72 19.36
C PRO A 58 -1.84 -38.05 18.20
N SER A 59 -1.39 -38.85 17.22
CA SER A 59 -0.65 -38.35 16.04
C SER A 59 -1.44 -37.34 15.19
N TRP A 60 -2.78 -37.39 15.23
CA TRP A 60 -3.64 -36.46 14.49
C TRP A 60 -3.44 -35.01 14.92
N ILE A 61 -3.14 -34.73 16.20
CA ILE A 61 -2.90 -33.37 16.69
C ILE A 61 -1.67 -32.79 16.00
N PHE A 62 -0.59 -33.56 15.89
CA PHE A 62 0.64 -33.11 15.23
C PHE A 62 0.40 -32.85 13.74
N ILE A 63 -0.28 -33.76 13.05
CA ILE A 63 -0.58 -33.63 11.62
C ILE A 63 -1.48 -32.42 11.38
N SER A 64 -2.53 -32.23 12.20
CA SER A 64 -3.43 -31.08 12.08
C SER A 64 -2.71 -29.76 12.33
N THR A 65 -1.93 -29.64 13.40
CA THR A 65 -1.15 -28.42 13.68
C THR A 65 -0.15 -28.13 12.56
N ALA A 66 0.62 -29.12 12.13
CA ALA A 66 1.59 -28.96 11.04
C ALA A 66 0.90 -28.55 9.73
N THR A 67 -0.25 -29.15 9.42
CA THR A 67 -1.02 -28.84 8.21
C THR A 67 -1.55 -27.41 8.23
N VAL A 68 -2.12 -26.96 9.36
CA VAL A 68 -2.61 -25.58 9.51
C VAL A 68 -1.47 -24.56 9.42
N CYS A 69 -0.34 -24.81 10.09
CA CYS A 69 0.84 -23.95 10.01
C CYS A 69 1.41 -23.90 8.58
N MET A 70 1.48 -25.04 7.89
CA MET A 70 1.95 -25.11 6.52
C MET A 70 1.01 -24.35 5.57
N ALA A 71 -0.30 -24.57 5.68
CA ALA A 71 -1.28 -23.86 4.87
C ALA A 71 -1.19 -22.33 5.09
N GLY A 72 -1.09 -21.88 6.33
CA GLY A 72 -0.89 -20.46 6.67
C GLY A 72 0.40 -19.90 6.08
N PHE A 73 1.51 -20.64 6.18
CA PHE A 73 2.79 -20.25 5.60
C PHE A 73 2.74 -20.17 4.07
N VAL A 74 2.10 -21.12 3.40
CA VAL A 74 1.93 -21.10 1.94
C VAL A 74 1.11 -19.89 1.51
N ILE A 75 0.00 -19.60 2.18
CA ILE A 75 -0.84 -18.41 1.88
C ILE A 75 -0.02 -17.12 2.05
N PHE A 76 0.73 -17.02 3.15
CA PHE A 76 1.62 -15.89 3.40
C PHE A 76 2.68 -15.75 2.30
N ALA A 77 3.42 -16.82 2.01
CA ALA A 77 4.49 -16.82 1.01
C ALA A 77 3.98 -16.46 -0.39
N VAL A 78 2.84 -17.02 -0.82
CA VAL A 78 2.22 -16.67 -2.11
C VAL A 78 1.85 -15.19 -2.15
N THR A 79 1.28 -14.65 -1.06
CA THR A 79 0.90 -13.25 -0.99
C THR A 79 2.11 -12.32 -1.05
N GLU A 80 3.17 -12.65 -0.31
CA GLU A 80 4.45 -11.91 -0.34
C GLU A 80 5.09 -11.94 -1.72
N VAL A 81 5.07 -13.08 -2.42
CA VAL A 81 5.56 -13.18 -3.80
C VAL A 81 4.75 -12.28 -4.75
N LEU A 82 3.42 -12.22 -4.60
CA LEU A 82 2.58 -11.34 -5.42
C LEU A 82 2.87 -9.86 -5.15
N ILE A 83 3.09 -9.48 -3.89
CA ILE A 83 3.48 -8.12 -3.48
C ILE A 83 4.84 -7.78 -4.09
N ALA A 84 5.84 -8.64 -3.90
CA ALA A 84 7.19 -8.46 -4.43
C ALA A 84 7.18 -8.31 -5.95
N PHE A 85 6.48 -9.19 -6.66
CA PHE A 85 6.38 -9.13 -8.12
C PHE A 85 5.85 -7.78 -8.61
N HIS A 86 4.85 -7.21 -7.93
CA HIS A 86 4.31 -5.90 -8.31
C HIS A 86 5.23 -4.74 -7.97
N ALA A 87 5.99 -4.84 -6.87
CA ALA A 87 7.02 -3.87 -6.53
C ALA A 87 8.15 -3.86 -7.58
N PHE A 88 8.62 -5.03 -8.03
CA PHE A 88 9.68 -5.16 -9.03
C PHE A 88 9.23 -4.81 -10.46
N THR A 89 7.95 -5.00 -10.78
CA THR A 89 7.36 -4.65 -12.08
C THR A 89 6.75 -3.24 -12.11
N ALA A 90 7.11 -2.39 -11.14
CA ALA A 90 6.70 -0.99 -11.14
C ALA A 90 7.24 -0.27 -12.39
N THR A 91 6.36 0.43 -13.09
CA THR A 91 6.68 1.10 -14.35
C THR A 91 7.30 2.48 -14.13
N ARG A 92 8.05 2.93 -15.14
CA ARG A 92 8.46 4.33 -15.31
C ARG A 92 7.82 4.97 -16.55
N GLN A 93 6.92 4.26 -17.22
CA GLN A 93 6.23 4.76 -18.41
C GLN A 93 5.39 5.99 -18.07
N ALA A 94 5.31 6.91 -19.01
CA ALA A 94 4.49 8.11 -18.93
C ALA A 94 2.99 7.74 -18.82
N ALA A 95 2.32 8.31 -17.84
CA ALA A 95 0.88 8.24 -17.66
C ALA A 95 0.27 9.64 -17.82
N ASP A 96 -0.96 9.72 -18.31
CA ASP A 96 -1.66 11.00 -18.41
C ASP A 96 -2.07 11.49 -17.02
N TYR A 97 -2.47 10.55 -16.15
CA TYR A 97 -2.78 10.80 -14.75
C TYR A 97 -2.04 9.83 -13.82
N VAL A 98 -1.51 10.36 -12.73
CA VAL A 98 -0.94 9.56 -11.64
C VAL A 98 -1.74 9.81 -10.37
N ILE A 99 -2.39 8.77 -9.85
CA ILE A 99 -3.04 8.81 -8.54
C ILE A 99 -1.96 8.61 -7.48
N VAL A 100 -1.62 9.67 -6.75
CA VAL A 100 -0.67 9.64 -5.64
C VAL A 100 -1.46 9.32 -4.37
N LEU A 101 -1.25 8.13 -3.83
CA LEU A 101 -1.94 7.69 -2.61
C LEU A 101 -1.29 8.28 -1.36
N GLY A 102 -2.13 8.93 -0.56
CA GLY A 102 -1.79 9.44 0.74
C GLY A 102 -1.34 8.37 1.74
N ALA A 103 -0.74 8.86 2.81
CA ALA A 103 -0.36 8.14 4.00
C ALA A 103 -0.42 9.12 5.17
N ARG A 104 -0.54 8.59 6.38
CA ARG A 104 -0.74 9.37 7.61
C ARG A 104 0.10 10.65 7.67
N VAL A 105 -0.56 11.76 8.04
CA VAL A 105 0.04 13.05 8.40
C VAL A 105 0.01 13.17 9.91
N LYS A 106 1.06 13.71 10.53
CA LYS A 106 1.08 13.89 11.99
C LYS A 106 1.65 15.27 12.34
N ASP A 107 0.96 16.01 13.21
CA ASP A 107 1.46 17.29 13.75
C ASP A 107 1.85 18.33 12.67
N ARG A 108 1.13 18.35 11.53
CA ARG A 108 1.43 19.13 10.31
C ARG A 108 2.71 18.75 9.57
N GLU A 109 3.38 17.69 9.99
CA GLU A 109 4.49 17.08 9.26
C GLU A 109 4.02 15.85 8.49
N ILE A 110 4.47 15.75 7.24
CA ILE A 110 4.29 14.54 6.45
C ILE A 110 5.09 13.40 7.06
N SER A 111 4.49 12.21 7.18
CA SER A 111 5.24 11.04 7.68
C SER A 111 6.40 10.67 6.76
N ARG A 112 7.42 9.97 7.29
CA ARG A 112 8.55 9.48 6.48
C ARG A 112 8.12 8.66 5.26
N SER A 113 7.04 7.87 5.41
CA SER A 113 6.46 7.10 4.32
C SER A 113 5.81 8.00 3.26
N LEU A 114 5.04 9.01 3.69
CA LEU A 114 4.44 9.98 2.77
C LEU A 114 5.51 10.79 2.03
N LYS A 115 6.54 11.29 2.74
CA LYS A 115 7.66 12.02 2.15
C LYS A 115 8.34 11.21 1.04
N ARG A 116 8.67 9.94 1.27
CA ARG A 116 9.28 9.08 0.24
C ARG A 116 8.41 8.93 -1.02
N ARG A 117 7.09 8.87 -0.85
CA ARG A 117 6.15 8.84 -2.00
C ARG A 117 6.13 10.17 -2.74
N LEU A 118 6.16 11.28 -2.00
CA LEU A 118 6.15 12.61 -2.61
C LEU A 118 7.47 12.94 -3.30
N ASP A 119 8.61 12.56 -2.73
CA ASP A 119 9.92 12.64 -3.38
C ASP A 119 9.89 11.89 -4.73
N ARG A 120 9.33 10.67 -4.73
CA ARG A 120 9.15 9.88 -5.96
C ARG A 120 8.17 10.53 -6.95
N ALA A 121 7.15 11.22 -6.45
CA ALA A 121 6.18 11.94 -7.28
C ALA A 121 6.81 13.18 -7.93
N VAL A 122 7.69 13.91 -7.23
CA VAL A 122 8.49 15.01 -7.78
C VAL A 122 9.36 14.50 -8.92
N GLU A 123 10.18 13.48 -8.67
CA GLU A 123 11.03 12.86 -9.70
C GLU A 123 10.23 12.42 -10.94
N TYR A 124 9.05 11.83 -10.72
CA TYR A 124 8.20 11.37 -11.81
C TYR A 124 7.59 12.55 -12.59
N ALA A 125 7.17 13.61 -11.89
CA ALA A 125 6.56 14.79 -12.49
C ALA A 125 7.56 15.63 -13.30
N GLU A 126 8.83 15.66 -12.88
CA GLU A 126 9.94 16.24 -13.63
C GLU A 126 10.21 15.47 -14.92
N ALA A 127 10.26 14.14 -14.84
CA ALA A 127 10.50 13.28 -16.00
C ALA A 127 9.30 13.24 -16.99
N ASN A 128 8.09 13.59 -16.52
CA ASN A 128 6.86 13.52 -17.30
C ASN A 128 6.07 14.84 -17.17
N PRO A 129 6.46 15.91 -17.89
CA PRO A 129 5.92 17.26 -17.70
C PRO A 129 4.42 17.38 -18.04
N ASN A 130 3.88 16.47 -18.86
CA ASN A 130 2.47 16.46 -19.25
C ASN A 130 1.58 15.66 -18.28
N THR A 131 2.15 14.96 -17.31
CA THR A 131 1.38 14.18 -16.34
C THR A 131 0.70 15.10 -15.33
N VAL A 132 -0.57 14.83 -15.06
CA VAL A 132 -1.35 15.41 -13.97
C VAL A 132 -1.34 14.47 -12.76
N LEU A 133 -1.03 15.00 -11.58
CA LEU A 133 -1.05 14.26 -10.32
C LEU A 133 -2.40 14.43 -9.62
N VAL A 134 -3.04 13.32 -9.28
CA VAL A 134 -4.26 13.28 -8.47
C VAL A 134 -3.87 12.87 -7.05
N LEU A 135 -3.89 13.84 -6.15
CA LEU A 135 -3.47 13.71 -4.77
C LEU A 135 -4.65 13.20 -3.94
N SER A 136 -4.61 11.93 -3.53
CA SER A 136 -5.76 11.23 -2.96
C SER A 136 -5.52 10.78 -1.54
N GLY A 137 -6.24 11.42 -0.61
CA GLY A 137 -6.27 11.07 0.80
C GLY A 137 -7.07 12.09 1.62
N GLY A 138 -8.08 11.62 2.35
CA GLY A 138 -8.89 12.47 3.21
C GLY A 138 -8.21 12.85 4.52
N GLN A 139 -9.01 13.37 5.45
CA GLN A 139 -8.53 13.81 6.77
C GLN A 139 -8.75 12.73 7.82
N GLY A 140 -7.67 12.28 8.46
CA GLY A 140 -7.74 11.45 9.65
C GLY A 140 -8.30 12.21 10.86
N LYS A 141 -8.89 11.50 11.83
CA LYS A 141 -9.48 12.11 13.04
C LYS A 141 -8.48 12.95 13.83
N ASP A 142 -7.21 12.54 13.83
CA ASP A 142 -6.12 13.17 14.58
C ASP A 142 -5.26 14.07 13.68
N GLU A 143 -5.71 14.38 12.46
CA GLU A 143 -4.93 15.12 11.47
C GLU A 143 -5.44 16.56 11.33
N PRO A 144 -4.56 17.58 11.33
CA PRO A 144 -4.97 18.98 11.27
C PRO A 144 -5.46 19.42 9.87
N VAL A 145 -5.08 18.68 8.83
CA VAL A 145 -5.44 18.89 7.43
C VAL A 145 -5.60 17.53 6.75
N SER A 146 -6.25 17.48 5.58
CA SER A 146 -6.29 16.25 4.78
C SER A 146 -4.90 15.86 4.27
N GLU A 147 -4.68 14.56 4.10
CA GLU A 147 -3.45 14.05 3.49
C GLU A 147 -3.24 14.69 2.11
N ALA A 148 -4.30 14.81 1.30
CA ALA A 148 -4.27 15.45 -0.02
C ALA A 148 -3.77 16.90 0.03
N ARG A 149 -4.22 17.68 1.01
CA ARG A 149 -3.76 19.07 1.17
C ARG A 149 -2.29 19.15 1.51
N ALA A 150 -1.81 18.32 2.45
CA ALA A 150 -0.39 18.27 2.79
C ALA A 150 0.48 17.83 1.60
N MET A 151 -0.01 16.88 0.79
CA MET A 151 0.66 16.47 -0.45
C MET A 151 0.76 17.61 -1.47
N TYR A 152 -0.30 18.41 -1.61
CA TYR A 152 -0.32 19.55 -2.53
C TYR A 152 0.72 20.59 -2.16
N GLU A 153 0.72 21.02 -0.89
CA GLU A 153 1.67 22.02 -0.39
C GLU A 153 3.12 21.56 -0.55
N TYR A 154 3.38 20.26 -0.33
CA TYR A 154 4.71 19.70 -0.56
C TYR A 154 5.13 19.72 -2.03
N LEU A 155 4.25 19.30 -2.95
CA LEU A 155 4.58 19.21 -4.37
C LEU A 155 4.73 20.59 -5.01
N GLU A 156 3.87 21.53 -4.64
CA GLU A 156 3.96 22.93 -5.05
C GLU A 156 5.28 23.56 -4.56
N TYR A 157 5.63 23.35 -3.29
CA TYR A 157 6.91 23.81 -2.73
C TYR A 157 8.12 23.24 -3.47
N ASN A 158 8.04 22.00 -3.95
CA ASN A 158 9.11 21.36 -4.72
C ASN A 158 9.02 21.64 -6.24
N GLY A 159 8.23 22.62 -6.68
CA GLY A 159 8.23 23.13 -8.05
C GLY A 159 7.29 22.43 -9.02
N VAL A 160 6.37 21.58 -8.55
CA VAL A 160 5.32 21.01 -9.41
C VAL A 160 4.22 22.06 -9.61
N ALA A 161 3.95 22.38 -10.87
CA ALA A 161 3.00 23.44 -11.24
C ALA A 161 1.57 23.16 -10.71
N PRO A 162 0.89 24.12 -10.05
CA PRO A 162 -0.44 23.95 -9.46
C PRO A 162 -1.51 23.39 -10.41
N GLU A 163 -1.47 23.77 -11.69
CA GLU A 163 -2.39 23.31 -12.73
C GLU A 163 -2.28 21.80 -13.03
N ARG A 164 -1.18 21.17 -12.58
CA ARG A 164 -0.96 19.72 -12.68
C ARG A 164 -1.37 18.97 -11.43
N LEU A 165 -1.85 19.65 -10.39
CA LEU A 165 -2.20 19.05 -9.11
C LEU A 165 -3.72 19.07 -8.90
N LEU A 166 -4.34 17.89 -8.87
CA LEU A 166 -5.76 17.72 -8.56
C LEU A 166 -5.92 17.13 -7.16
N LEU A 167 -6.82 17.70 -6.37
CA LEU A 167 -7.07 17.28 -4.98
C LEU A 167 -8.27 16.33 -4.89
N GLU A 168 -8.10 15.25 -4.13
CA GLU A 168 -9.15 14.37 -3.66
C GLU A 168 -8.98 14.15 -2.15
N ASP A 169 -9.80 14.82 -1.34
CA ASP A 169 -9.66 14.94 0.11
C ASP A 169 -10.83 14.33 0.91
N GLN A 170 -11.64 13.48 0.28
CA GLN A 170 -12.86 12.92 0.86
C GLN A 170 -12.73 11.44 1.23
N SER A 171 -11.67 10.77 0.77
CA SER A 171 -11.47 9.34 0.93
C SER A 171 -11.03 8.94 2.34
N SER A 172 -11.58 7.84 2.85
CA SER A 172 -11.24 7.28 4.18
C SER A 172 -10.48 5.94 4.11
N ASN A 173 -10.34 5.37 2.92
CA ASN A 173 -9.69 4.08 2.70
C ASN A 173 -9.27 3.92 1.23
N THR A 174 -8.32 3.01 0.97
CA THR A 174 -7.74 2.78 -0.36
C THR A 174 -8.80 2.56 -1.46
N ALA A 175 -9.93 1.89 -1.17
CA ALA A 175 -10.98 1.70 -2.17
C ALA A 175 -11.69 3.00 -2.54
N GLN A 176 -11.96 3.87 -1.56
CA GLN A 176 -12.49 5.21 -1.81
C GLN A 176 -11.47 6.11 -2.51
N ASN A 177 -10.18 6.04 -2.15
CA ASN A 177 -9.12 6.80 -2.83
C ASN A 177 -9.19 6.58 -4.34
N ILE A 178 -9.22 5.31 -4.79
CA ILE A 178 -9.30 5.00 -6.22
C ILE A 178 -10.64 5.46 -6.82
N THR A 179 -11.78 5.17 -6.17
CA THR A 179 -13.10 5.55 -6.71
C THR A 179 -13.25 7.07 -6.87
N PHE A 180 -12.82 7.84 -5.87
CA PHE A 180 -12.96 9.30 -5.88
C PHE A 180 -11.93 9.94 -6.81
N SER A 181 -10.70 9.42 -6.85
CA SER A 181 -9.70 9.85 -7.83
C SER A 181 -10.18 9.64 -9.26
N ARG A 182 -10.85 8.51 -9.54
CA ARG A 182 -11.43 8.26 -10.86
C ARG A 182 -12.46 9.32 -11.26
N LYS A 183 -13.34 9.71 -10.33
CA LYS A 183 -14.31 10.79 -10.56
C LYS A 183 -13.65 12.15 -10.80
N VAL A 184 -12.54 12.44 -10.11
CA VAL A 184 -11.74 13.66 -10.33
C VAL A 184 -11.14 13.65 -11.74
N ILE A 185 -10.59 12.52 -12.18
CA ILE A 185 -10.04 12.36 -13.55
C ILE A 185 -11.15 12.51 -14.60
N GLU A 186 -12.28 11.83 -14.44
CA GLU A 186 -13.44 11.92 -15.35
C GLU A 186 -13.91 13.37 -15.50
N ARG A 187 -13.99 14.11 -14.38
CA ARG A 187 -14.34 15.54 -14.39
C ARG A 187 -13.31 16.39 -15.12
N GLN A 188 -12.02 16.14 -14.91
CA GLN A 188 -10.95 16.88 -15.58
C GLN A 188 -10.96 16.66 -17.09
N GLU A 189 -11.14 15.42 -17.54
CA GLU A 189 -11.25 15.10 -18.96
C GLU A 189 -12.50 15.75 -19.59
N PHE A 190 -13.63 15.76 -18.87
CA PHE A 190 -14.83 16.48 -19.31
C PHE A 190 -14.57 17.98 -19.51
N TYR A 191 -13.90 18.65 -18.57
CA TYR A 191 -13.56 20.07 -18.72
C TYR A 191 -12.56 20.33 -19.85
N LYS A 192 -11.57 19.45 -20.04
CA LYS A 192 -10.65 19.53 -21.19
C LYS A 192 -11.41 19.48 -22.51
N ALA A 193 -12.31 18.51 -22.68
CA ALA A 193 -13.14 18.36 -23.87
C ALA A 193 -14.00 19.61 -24.15
N GLN A 194 -14.69 20.12 -23.12
CA GLN A 194 -15.51 21.32 -23.24
C GLN A 194 -14.68 22.55 -23.61
N SER A 195 -13.51 22.73 -22.98
CA SER A 195 -12.62 23.87 -23.26
C SER A 195 -12.04 23.84 -24.68
N ALA A 196 -11.81 22.66 -25.22
CA ALA A 196 -11.29 22.48 -26.56
C ALA A 196 -12.35 22.74 -27.63
N GLN A 197 -13.59 22.29 -27.39
CA GLN A 197 -14.75 22.62 -28.21
C GLN A 197 -15.02 24.14 -28.23
N ALA A 198 -14.91 24.81 -27.08
CA ALA A 198 -15.12 26.25 -26.96
C ALA A 198 -14.03 27.11 -27.64
N ARG A 199 -12.81 26.58 -27.82
CA ARG A 199 -11.68 27.30 -28.41
C ARG A 199 -11.62 27.26 -29.94
N LEU A 200 -12.64 26.73 -30.64
CA LEU A 200 -12.58 26.48 -32.10
C LEU A 200 -11.31 25.71 -32.49
N GLN A 201 -10.80 24.87 -31.59
CA GLN A 201 -9.59 24.12 -31.83
C GLN A 201 -9.96 22.92 -32.71
N GLU A 202 -9.91 23.12 -34.04
CA GLU A 202 -10.13 22.11 -35.10
C GLU A 202 -9.30 20.81 -34.93
N TYR A 203 -8.38 20.78 -33.96
CA TYR A 203 -7.47 19.69 -33.68
C TYR A 203 -7.75 18.92 -32.37
N TYR A 204 -8.84 19.22 -31.65
CA TYR A 204 -9.24 18.37 -30.53
C TYR A 204 -9.88 17.08 -31.04
N GLN A 205 -9.08 16.03 -31.10
CA GLN A 205 -9.60 14.68 -31.22
C GLN A 205 -10.02 14.21 -29.83
N GLU A 206 -11.32 13.99 -29.63
CA GLU A 206 -11.77 13.16 -28.51
C GLU A 206 -10.97 11.87 -28.55
N ARG A 207 -10.37 11.49 -27.41
CA ARG A 207 -9.64 10.23 -27.31
C ARG A 207 -10.55 9.09 -27.75
N SER A 208 -10.19 8.42 -28.83
CA SER A 208 -10.91 7.25 -29.31
C SER A 208 -10.79 6.13 -28.26
N GLN A 209 -11.66 5.11 -28.35
CA GLN A 209 -11.52 3.91 -27.52
C GLN A 209 -10.16 3.20 -27.71
N GLU A 210 -9.42 3.53 -28.77
CA GLU A 210 -8.11 2.97 -29.12
C GLU A 210 -6.93 3.69 -28.44
N ASP A 211 -7.11 4.91 -27.91
CA ASP A 211 -6.13 5.62 -27.05
C ASP A 211 -6.75 5.97 -25.68
N PRO A 212 -6.91 4.98 -24.78
CA PRO A 212 -7.51 5.23 -23.48
C PRO A 212 -6.59 6.07 -22.59
N VAL A 213 -7.20 6.89 -21.73
CA VAL A 213 -6.49 7.64 -20.69
C VAL A 213 -5.64 6.70 -19.84
N ARG A 214 -4.32 6.88 -19.85
CA ARG A 214 -3.39 6.05 -19.11
C ARG A 214 -3.30 6.56 -17.68
N ILE A 215 -3.70 5.70 -16.76
CA ILE A 215 -3.72 5.99 -15.32
C ILE A 215 -2.66 5.11 -14.64
N ALA A 216 -1.82 5.74 -13.81
CA ALA A 216 -0.90 5.05 -12.92
C ALA A 216 -1.26 5.32 -11.47
N VAL A 217 -0.91 4.40 -10.57
CA VAL A 217 -0.99 4.60 -9.12
C VAL A 217 0.41 4.67 -8.55
N LEU A 218 0.71 5.75 -7.83
CA LEU A 218 1.98 5.94 -7.12
C LEU A 218 1.77 5.70 -5.63
N THR A 219 2.48 4.71 -5.10
CA THR A 219 2.48 4.40 -3.66
C THR A 219 3.76 3.67 -3.24
N SER A 220 3.85 3.28 -1.98
CA SER A 220 4.96 2.46 -1.48
C SER A 220 5.01 1.10 -2.17
N ASP A 221 6.21 0.59 -2.40
CA ASP A 221 6.50 -0.73 -2.99
C ASP A 221 5.58 -1.86 -2.49
N TYR A 222 5.48 -2.06 -1.17
CA TYR A 222 4.62 -3.08 -0.58
C TYR A 222 3.14 -2.86 -0.91
N HIS A 223 2.67 -1.61 -0.95
CA HIS A 223 1.26 -1.28 -1.12
C HIS A 223 0.76 -1.38 -2.58
N LEU A 224 1.69 -1.50 -3.54
CA LEU A 224 1.38 -1.37 -4.96
C LEU A 224 0.47 -2.49 -5.47
N PHE A 225 0.65 -3.73 -5.00
CA PHE A 225 -0.20 -4.86 -5.37
C PHE A 225 -1.66 -4.63 -4.95
N ARG A 226 -1.88 -4.23 -3.69
CA ARG A 226 -3.23 -4.01 -3.14
C ARG A 226 -3.93 -2.88 -3.89
N ALA A 227 -3.24 -1.75 -4.07
CA ALA A 227 -3.79 -0.59 -4.76
C ALA A 227 -4.18 -0.89 -6.22
N LYS A 228 -3.31 -1.57 -6.98
CA LYS A 228 -3.60 -1.96 -8.38
C LYS A 228 -4.76 -2.95 -8.47
N SER A 229 -4.81 -3.94 -7.58
CA SER A 229 -5.88 -4.95 -7.56
C SER A 229 -7.25 -4.30 -7.29
N ILE A 230 -7.31 -3.37 -6.33
CA ILE A 230 -8.53 -2.57 -6.05
C ILE A 230 -8.91 -1.72 -7.27
N ALA A 231 -7.95 -1.01 -7.86
CA ALA A 231 -8.18 -0.16 -9.02
C ALA A 231 -8.75 -0.94 -10.22
N ARG A 232 -8.19 -2.11 -10.52
CA ARG A 232 -8.69 -3.01 -11.58
C ARG A 232 -10.11 -3.48 -11.31
N LYS A 233 -10.42 -3.85 -10.06
CA LYS A 233 -11.79 -4.23 -9.67
C LYS A 233 -12.80 -3.10 -9.87
N GLN A 234 -12.37 -1.85 -9.72
CA GLN A 234 -13.20 -0.66 -9.91
C GLN A 234 -13.24 -0.16 -11.38
N GLY A 235 -12.76 -0.97 -12.33
CA GLY A 235 -12.85 -0.68 -13.77
C GLY A 235 -11.61 -0.03 -14.37
N LEU A 236 -10.54 0.21 -13.60
CA LEU A 236 -9.26 0.71 -14.12
C LEU A 236 -8.37 -0.47 -14.58
N SER A 237 -8.80 -1.19 -15.61
CA SER A 237 -8.14 -2.43 -16.08
C SER A 237 -6.69 -2.21 -16.55
N GLY A 238 -6.41 -1.09 -17.20
CA GLY A 238 -5.08 -0.70 -17.70
C GLY A 238 -4.16 -0.01 -16.67
N VAL A 239 -4.53 0.01 -15.39
CA VAL A 239 -3.78 0.76 -14.37
C VAL A 239 -2.36 0.22 -14.18
N THR A 240 -1.38 1.10 -14.31
CA THR A 240 0.03 0.79 -14.03
C THR A 240 0.42 1.26 -12.63
N GLY A 241 1.60 0.87 -12.16
CA GLY A 241 2.04 1.17 -10.79
C GLY A 241 3.41 1.79 -10.75
N ILE A 242 3.59 2.83 -9.94
CA ILE A 242 4.87 3.49 -9.66
C ILE A 242 5.19 3.24 -8.18
N ALA A 243 6.33 2.60 -7.92
CA ALA A 243 6.78 2.29 -6.57
C ALA A 243 7.68 3.40 -6.01
N ALA A 244 7.39 3.83 -4.79
CA ALA A 244 8.29 4.56 -3.93
C ALA A 244 8.92 3.60 -2.91
N SER A 245 10.19 3.81 -2.57
CA SER A 245 10.90 2.97 -1.60
C SER A 245 10.28 3.06 -0.20
N GLY A 246 10.19 1.93 0.49
CA GLY A 246 9.82 1.88 1.90
C GLY A 246 10.90 2.42 2.86
N ASP A 247 10.53 2.61 4.13
CA ASP A 247 11.51 2.80 5.21
C ASP A 247 12.17 1.45 5.53
N PRO A 248 13.51 1.31 5.42
CA PRO A 248 14.20 0.03 5.64
C PRO A 248 13.98 -0.57 7.03
N VAL A 249 13.86 0.26 8.08
CA VAL A 249 13.66 -0.20 9.46
C VAL A 249 12.26 -0.74 9.65
N LEU A 250 11.27 -0.13 8.97
CA LEU A 250 9.87 -0.55 9.06
C LEU A 250 9.51 -1.60 8.00
N ALA A 251 10.42 -1.94 7.07
CA ALA A 251 10.13 -2.74 5.88
C ALA A 251 9.45 -4.07 6.23
N ILE A 252 10.07 -4.88 7.09
CA ILE A 252 9.50 -6.20 7.47
C ILE A 252 8.10 -6.03 8.06
N HIS A 253 7.89 -4.99 8.87
CA HIS A 253 6.59 -4.73 9.46
C HIS A 253 5.54 -4.31 8.43
N MET A 254 5.90 -3.44 7.49
CA MET A 254 4.99 -2.95 6.45
C MET A 254 4.58 -4.06 5.50
N TRP A 255 5.50 -4.92 5.09
CA TRP A 255 5.22 -6.05 4.20
C TRP A 255 4.31 -7.08 4.87
N VAL A 256 4.61 -7.49 6.10
CA VAL A 256 3.74 -8.39 6.88
C VAL A 256 2.35 -7.78 7.04
N ARG A 257 2.25 -6.52 7.47
CA ARG A 257 0.97 -5.81 7.63
C ARG A 257 0.20 -5.76 6.31
N GLU A 258 0.91 -5.56 5.19
CA GLU A 258 0.32 -5.50 3.87
C GLU A 258 -0.24 -6.84 3.42
N CYS A 259 0.43 -7.96 3.70
CA CYS A 259 -0.11 -9.31 3.48
C CYS A 259 -1.46 -9.49 4.17
N PHE A 260 -1.57 -9.14 5.45
CA PHE A 260 -2.86 -9.22 6.17
C PHE A 260 -3.92 -8.29 5.59
N ALA A 261 -3.55 -7.09 5.15
CA ALA A 261 -4.48 -6.16 4.56
C ALA A 261 -4.98 -6.61 3.17
N VAL A 262 -4.11 -7.23 2.36
CA VAL A 262 -4.47 -7.89 1.10
C VAL A 262 -5.46 -9.02 1.34
N LEU A 263 -5.19 -9.91 2.30
CA LEU A 263 -6.10 -10.99 2.65
C LEU A 263 -7.45 -10.44 3.12
N LYS A 264 -7.44 -9.43 4.00
CA LYS A 264 -8.66 -8.77 4.48
C LYS A 264 -9.50 -8.21 3.32
N ASP A 265 -8.89 -7.44 2.43
CA ASP A 265 -9.60 -6.81 1.32
C ASP A 265 -10.07 -7.86 0.28
N LYS A 266 -9.35 -8.98 0.13
CA LYS A 266 -9.81 -10.13 -0.66
C LYS A 266 -11.06 -10.77 -0.07
N PHE A 267 -11.07 -11.07 1.24
CA PHE A 267 -12.22 -11.66 1.92
C PHE A 267 -13.42 -10.71 1.99
N MET A 268 -13.19 -9.40 2.11
CA MET A 268 -14.24 -8.38 2.09
C MET A 268 -14.78 -8.10 0.68
N GLY A 269 -14.29 -8.78 -0.35
CA GLY A 269 -14.73 -8.56 -1.73
C GLY A 269 -14.37 -7.17 -2.26
N ARG A 270 -13.28 -6.56 -1.78
CA ARG A 270 -12.73 -5.29 -2.31
C ARG A 270 -11.64 -5.52 -3.36
N MET A 271 -11.11 -6.75 -3.44
CA MET A 271 -10.16 -7.28 -4.43
C MET A 271 -10.65 -8.60 -5.04
#